data_AF-A0A1M5VGA2-F1
#
_entry.id   AF-A0A1M5VGA2-F1
#
_cell.length_a   1.000
_cell.length_b   1.000
_cell.length_c   1.000
_cell.angle_alpha   90.00
_cell.angle_beta   90.00
_cell.angle_gamma   90.00
#
_symmetry.space_group_name_H-M   'P 1'
#
loop_
_entity.id
_entity.type
_entity.pdbx_description
1 polymer ?
#
loop_
_entity_poly.entity_id
_entity_poly.type
_entity_poly.pdbx_seq_one_letter_code
_entity_poly.pdbx_strand_id
1 'polypeptide(L)' 'MSVIYILIIVSLCVAVVFLAVFFLAVRNGQFEDDETPAIRMLFNDNVKNKEE' A
#
# COMPACT_ATOMS: atom_id res chain seq x y z
N MET A 1 -25.58 4.76 30.79
CA MET A 1 -25.74 5.65 29.62
C MET A 1 -24.51 6.51 29.29
N SER A 2 -23.68 6.90 30.27
CA SER A 2 -22.44 7.66 30.01
C SER A 2 -21.35 6.87 29.24
N VAL A 3 -21.22 5.57 29.52
CA VAL A 3 -20.20 4.69 28.91
C VAL A 3 -20.31 4.62 27.37
N ILE A 4 -21.51 4.80 26.82
CA ILE A 4 -21.75 4.78 25.37
C ILE A 4 -20.99 5.92 24.68
N TYR A 5 -20.91 7.10 25.28
CA TYR A 5 -20.17 8.23 24.69
C TYR A 5 -18.66 7.95 24.60
N ILE A 6 -18.10 7.29 25.62
CA ILE A 6 -16.69 6.87 25.62
C ILE A 6 -16.45 5.83 24.53
N LEU A 7 -17.33 4.83 24.42
CA LEU A 7 -17.24 3.79 23.40
C LEU A 7 -17.30 4.36 21.97
N ILE A 8 -18.14 5.37 21.73
CA ILE A 8 -18.25 6.02 20.42
C ILE A 8 -16.92 6.73 20.06
N ILE A 9 -16.34 7.48 20.99
CA ILE A 9 -15.07 8.19 20.74
C ILE A 9 -13.94 7.21 20.49
N VAL A 10 -13.83 6.15 21.30
CA VAL A 10 -12.78 5.12 21.12
C VAL A 10 -12.94 4.42 19.77
N SER A 11 -14.17 4.02 19.41
CA SER A 11 -14.46 3.40 18.12
C SER A 11 -14.07 4.31 16.94
N LEU A 12 -14.45 5.60 17.01
CA LEU A 12 -14.11 6.58 15.99
C LEU A 12 -12.59 6.78 15.87
N CYS A 13 -11.88 6.88 17.00
CA CYS A 13 -10.42 6.98 17.01
C CYS A 13 -9.77 5.78 16.33
N VAL A 14 -10.20 4.55 16.65
CA VAL A 14 -9.66 3.33 16.02
C VAL A 14 -9.91 3.34 14.51
N ALA A 15 -11.12 3.74 14.08
CA ALA A 15 -11.45 3.84 12.66
C ALA A 15 -10.55 4.84 11.91
N VAL A 16 -10.30 6.02 12.49
CA VAL A 16 -9.43 7.05 11.91
C VAL A 16 -7.98 6.59 11.85
N VAL A 17 -7.47 5.94 12.91
CA VAL A 17 -6.11 5.39 12.93
C VAL A 17 -5.94 4.33 11.85
N PHE A 18 -6.89 3.41 11.73
CA PHE A 18 -6.86 2.37 10.70
C PHE A 18 -6.87 2.98 9.29
N LEU A 19 -7.72 3.98 9.05
CA LEU A 19 -7.80 4.71 7.80
C LEU A 19 -6.49 5.44 7.46
N ALA A 20 -5.86 6.10 8.44
CA ALA A 20 -4.59 6.79 8.26
C ALA A 20 -3.46 5.81 7.89
N VAL A 21 -3.39 4.66 8.57
CA VAL A 21 -2.42 3.59 8.25
C VAL A 21 -2.67 3.05 6.84
N PHE A 22 -3.93 2.86 6.44
CA PHE A 22 -4.29 2.41 5.09
C PHE A 22 -3.75 3.36 4.01
N PHE A 23 -3.97 4.68 4.15
CA PHE A 23 -3.44 5.65 3.19
C PHE A 23 -1.91 5.70 3.16
N LEU A 24 -1.26 5.57 4.33
CA LEU A 24 0.20 5.48 4.39
C LEU A 24 0.72 4.25 3.64
N ALA A 25 0.11 3.08 3.84
CA ALA A 25 0.49 1.85 3.16
C ALA A 25 0.30 1.94 1.63
N VAL A 26 -0.83 2.49 1.17
CA VAL A 26 -1.09 2.71 -0.26
C VAL A 26 -0.06 3.65 -0.88
N ARG A 27 0.32 4.72 -0.18
CA ARG A 27 1.34 5.66 -0.66
C ARG A 27 2.75 5.05 -0.67
N ASN A 28 3.02 4.03 0.15
CA ASN A 28 4.35 3.45 0.31
C ASN A 28 4.80 2.54 -0.85
N GLY A 29 4.12 2.58 -2.00
CA GLY A 29 4.55 1.87 -3.20
C GLY A 29 4.35 0.36 -3.12
N GLN A 30 3.44 -0.16 -2.27
CA GLN A 30 3.19 -1.61 -2.17
C GLN A 30 2.78 -2.25 -3.52
N PHE A 31 2.33 -1.45 -4.48
CA PHE A 31 1.92 -1.87 -5.82
C PHE A 31 3.04 -1.77 -6.88
N GLU A 32 4.29 -1.46 -6.49
CA GLU A 32 5.41 -1.33 -7.43
C GLU A 32 5.92 -2.69 -7.97
N ASP A 33 5.51 -3.80 -7.36
CA ASP A 33 5.84 -5.17 -7.78
C ASP A 33 4.71 -5.85 -8.59
N ASP A 34 3.94 -5.08 -9.35
CA ASP A 34 2.92 -5.63 -10.28
C ASP A 34 3.55 -6.33 -11.49
N GLU A 35 4.84 -6.10 -11.77
CA GLU A 35 5.57 -6.76 -12.86
C GLU A 35 6.10 -8.13 -12.42
N THR A 36 5.55 -9.18 -13.03
CA THR A 36 5.95 -10.56 -12.74
C THR A 36 7.43 -10.75 -13.09
N PRO A 37 8.23 -11.47 -12.27
CA PRO A 37 9.66 -11.65 -12.50
C PRO A 37 10.01 -12.17 -13.90
N ALA A 38 9.15 -13.01 -14.50
CA ALA A 38 9.32 -13.50 -15.87
C ALA A 38 9.29 -12.39 -16.93
N ILE A 39 8.39 -11.41 -16.79
CA ILE A 39 8.25 -10.27 -17.71
C ILE A 39 9.45 -9.33 -17.56
N ARG A 40 9.84 -9.01 -16.32
CA ARG A 40 11.01 -8.18 -16.02
C ARG A 40 12.28 -8.76 -16.65
N MET A 41 12.49 -10.08 -16.57
CA MET A 41 13.64 -10.75 -17.18
C MET A 41 13.59 -10.75 -18.71
N LEU A 42 12.40 -10.98 -19.31
CA LEU A 42 12.24 -11.03 -20.77
C LEU A 42 12.50 -9.67 -21.43
N PHE A 43 12.09 -8.57 -20.79
CA PHE A 43 12.19 -7.22 -21.37
C PHE A 43 13.48 -6.48 -20.95
N ASN A 44 14.07 -6.75 -19.79
CA ASN A 44 15.37 -6.16 -19.41
C ASN A 44 16.52 -6.62 -20.33
N ASP A 45 16.47 -7.85 -20.83
CA ASP A 45 17.54 -8.40 -21.67
C ASP A 45 17.56 -7.78 -23.09
N ASN A 46 16.42 -7.24 -23.52
CA ASN A 46 16.27 -6.56 -24.82
C ASN A 46 16.77 -5.11 -24.80
N VAL A 47 16.80 -4.45 -23.64
CA VAL A 47 17.29 -3.06 -23.52
C VAL A 47 18.82 -3.02 -23.55
N LYS A 48 19.50 -3.96 -22.87
CA LYS A 48 20.97 -4.05 -22.87
C LYS A 48 21.57 -4.36 -24.25
N ASN A 49 20.92 -5.20 -25.05
CA ASN A 49 21.41 -5.58 -26.38
C ASN A 49 21.25 -4.49 -27.47
N LYS A 50 20.55 -3.37 -27.19
CA LYS A 50 20.41 -2.26 -28.15
C LYS A 50 21.42 -1.14 -27.95
N GLU A 51 22.16 -1.15 -26.85
CA GLU A 51 23.15 -0.13 -26.50
C GLU A 51 24.59 -0.59 -26.77
N GLU A 52 24.80 -1.86 -27.15
CA GLU A 52 26.03 -2.40 -27.75
C GLU A 52 25.95 -2.42 -29.28
#